data_AF-U2HBV5-F1
#
_entry.id   AF-U2HBV5-F1
#
_cell.length_a   1.000
_cell.length_b   1.000
_cell.length_c   1.000
_cell.angle_alpha   90.00
_cell.angle_beta   90.00
_cell.angle_gamma   90.00
#
_symmetry.space_group_name_H-M   'P 1'
#
loop_
_entity.id
_entity.type
_entity.pdbx_description
1 polymer ?
#
loop_
_entity_poly.entity_id
_entity_poly.type
_entity_poly.pdbx_seq_one_letter_code
_entity_poly.pdbx_strand_id
1 'polypeptide(L)' 'MQCTGSDWSNCTDNARAICNGDFEVLQQSSDDATRNLLFACKKKSGY' A
#
# COMPACT_ATOMS: atom_id res chain seq x y z
N MET A 1 0.19 -0.94 -6.40
CA MET A 1 0.02 0.48 -6.74
C MET A 1 1.37 1.13 -6.91
N GLN A 2 1.47 2.13 -7.78
CA GLN A 2 2.68 2.95 -7.91
C GLN A 2 2.43 4.29 -7.22
N CYS A 3 3.39 4.76 -6.43
CA CYS A 3 3.39 6.11 -5.90
C CYS A 3 4.73 6.78 -6.18
N THR A 4 4.70 8.09 -6.33
CA THR A 4 5.88 8.93 -6.47
C THR A 4 6.14 9.65 -5.15
N GLY A 5 7.42 9.86 -4.84
CA GLY A 5 7.84 10.61 -3.65
C GLY A 5 8.89 9.89 -2.80
N SER A 6 9.49 10.67 -1.88
CA SER A 6 10.56 10.20 -1.00
C SER A 6 10.06 9.18 0.03
N ASP A 7 8.79 9.23 0.41
CA ASP A 7 8.21 8.41 1.48
C ASP A 7 7.06 7.53 0.99
N TRP A 8 6.83 6.44 1.72
CA TRP A 8 5.73 5.51 1.46
C TRP A 8 4.38 6.00 1.96
N SER A 9 4.32 7.11 2.69
CA SER A 9 3.09 7.64 3.31
C SER A 9 1.95 7.76 2.30
N ASN A 10 2.23 8.33 1.12
CA ASN A 10 1.25 8.44 0.04
C ASN A 10 0.79 7.06 -0.48
N CYS A 11 1.71 6.10 -0.63
CA CYS A 11 1.37 4.73 -1.00
C CYS A 11 0.48 4.06 0.06
N THR A 12 0.85 4.18 1.33
CA THR A 12 0.14 3.55 2.44
C THR A 12 -1.23 4.17 2.69
N ASP A 13 -1.38 5.49 2.51
CA ASP A 13 -2.65 6.18 2.68
C ASP A 13 -3.64 5.83 1.57
N ASN A 14 -3.16 5.76 0.33
CA ASN A 14 -3.97 5.25 -0.79
C ASN A 14 -4.36 3.78 -0.60
N ALA A 15 -3.44 2.92 -0.16
CA ALA A 15 -3.74 1.53 0.14
C ALA A 15 -4.81 1.40 1.24
N ARG A 16 -4.69 2.19 2.32
CA ARG A 16 -5.69 2.29 3.38
C ARG A 16 -7.05 2.76 2.86
N ALA A 17 -7.07 3.77 2.00
CA ALA A 17 -8.30 4.28 1.39
C ALA A 17 -8.96 3.22 0.48
N ILE A 18 -8.17 2.51 -0.33
CA ILE A 18 -8.65 1.41 -1.20
C ILE A 18 -9.25 0.29 -0.37
N CYS A 19 -8.60 -0.08 0.73
CA CYS A 19 -9.07 -1.13 1.63
C CYS A 19 -10.14 -0.66 2.62
N ASN A 20 -10.43 0.65 2.64
CA ASN A 20 -11.31 1.31 3.58
C ASN A 20 -11.02 0.92 5.05
N GLY A 21 -9.73 0.82 5.38
CA GLY A 21 -9.28 0.27 6.66
C GLY A 21 -7.88 -0.35 6.58
N ASP A 22 -7.66 -1.41 7.35
CA ASP A 22 -6.35 -2.04 7.44
C ASP A 22 -5.97 -2.79 6.15
N PHE A 23 -4.69 -2.69 5.82
CA PHE A 23 -4.08 -3.41 4.73
C PHE A 23 -2.79 -4.04 5.22
N GLU A 24 -2.38 -5.09 4.53
CA GLU A 24 -1.09 -5.73 4.71
C GLU A 24 -0.22 -5.44 3.50
N VAL A 25 1.04 -5.13 3.75
CA VAL A 25 1.99 -4.94 2.67
C VAL A 25 2.62 -6.28 2.33
N LEU A 26 2.40 -6.73 1.09
CA LEU A 26 2.95 -7.97 0.56
C LEU A 26 4.33 -7.75 -0.07
N GLN A 27 4.51 -6.62 -0.78
CA GLN A 27 5.77 -6.30 -1.44
C GLN A 27 5.97 -4.79 -1.52
N GLN A 28 7.19 -4.34 -1.28
CA GLN A 28 7.61 -2.95 -1.45
C GLN A 28 8.84 -2.94 -2.33
N SER A 29 8.81 -2.24 -3.45
CA SER A 29 9.98 -1.99 -4.28
C SER A 29 10.06 -0.54 -4.70
N SER A 30 11.26 0.02 -4.71
CA SER A 30 11.51 1.40 -5.15
C SER A 30 12.46 1.38 -6.32
N ASP A 31 12.03 1.97 -7.43
CA ASP A 31 12.73 1.98 -8.71
C ASP A 31 12.84 3.43 -9.22
N ASP A 32 14.05 3.97 -9.19
CA ASP A 32 14.50 5.25 -9.81
C ASP A 32 13.59 6.49 -9.65
N ALA A 33 12.80 6.56 -8.57
CA ALA A 33 11.82 7.60 -8.13
C ALA A 33 10.35 7.13 -8.08
N THR A 34 10.07 5.93 -8.54
CA THR A 34 8.76 5.29 -8.48
C THR A 34 8.77 4.20 -7.42
N ARG A 35 7.80 4.23 -6.52
CA ARG A 35 7.63 3.25 -5.46
C ARG A 35 6.44 2.35 -5.79
N ASN A 36 6.71 1.06 -5.94
CA ASN A 36 5.72 0.02 -6.17
C ASN A 36 5.35 -0.64 -4.83
N LEU A 37 4.11 -0.44 -4.40
CA LEU A 37 3.53 -1.07 -3.22
C LEU A 37 2.52 -2.15 -3.65
N LEU A 38 2.83 -3.42 -3.41
CA LEU A 38 1.87 -4.50 -3.46
C LEU A 38 1.29 -4.69 -2.06
N PHE A 39 -0.03 -4.57 -1.95
CA PHE A 39 -0.74 -4.72 -0.69
C PHE A 39 -1.98 -5.58 -0.88
N ALA A 40 -2.41 -6.20 0.22
CA ALA A 40 -3.69 -6.89 0.32
C ALA A 40 -4.55 -6.22 1.38
N CYS A 41 -5.82 -6.01 1.09
CA CYS A 41 -6.75 -5.52 2.10
C CYS A 41 -6.95 -6.58 3.16
N LYS A 42 -6.78 -6.21 4.43
CA LYS A 42 -7.19 -7.07 5.53
C LYS A 42 -8.71 -7.03 5.56
N LYS A 43 -9.33 -8.05 4.96
CA LYS A 43 -10.71 -8.36 5.32
C LYS A 43 -10.72 -8.57 6.83
N LYS A 44 -11.64 -7.93 7.57
CA LYS A 44 -12.00 -8.44 8.89
C LYS A 44 -12.31 -9.91 8.67
N SER A 45 -11.42 -10.79 9.11
CA SER A 45 -11.62 -12.23 9.05
C SER A 45 -12.82 -12.49 9.94
N GLY A 46 -14.02 -12.49 9.34
CA GLY A 46 -15.17 -13.14 9.93
C GLY A 46 -14.79 -14.61 10.02
N TYR A 47 -14.65 -15.07 11.26
CA TYR A 47 -14.49 -16.46 11.64
C TYR A 47 -15.55 -17.35 11.00
#